data_AF-A0A7S0XX18-F1
#
_entry.id   AF-A0A7S0XX18-F1
#
_cell.length_a   1.000
_cell.length_b   1.000
_cell.length_c   1.000
_cell.angle_alpha   90.00
_cell.angle_beta   90.00
_cell.angle_gamma   90.00
#
_symmetry.space_group_name_H-M   'P 1'
#
loop_
_entity.id
_entity.type
_entity.pdbx_description
1 polymer ?
#
loop_
_entity_poly.entity_id
_entity_poly.type
_entity_poly.pdbx_seq_one_letter_code
_entity_poly.pdbx_strand_id
1 'polypeptide(L)'
;GQPTQKMFESLLAAGMRLCDPARPVWVEDEGQKIGQLHLPTALFDQMRRAPRIEIVVPFQERVRYTLDTYGELAKRTEELVGLLRLLTPQRGKPKVEEW
;
A
#
# COMPACT_ATOMS: atom_id res chain seq x y z
N GLY A 1 13.56 8.62 -2.80
CA GLY A 1 12.92 8.61 -1.46
C GLY A 1 11.50 9.09 -1.58
N GLN A 2 10.68 8.91 -0.54
CA GLN A 2 9.29 9.40 -0.52
C GLN A 2 9.26 10.94 -0.56
N PRO A 3 8.31 11.59 -1.28
CA PRO A 3 8.21 13.05 -1.33
C PRO A 3 7.81 13.65 0.03
N THR A 4 7.92 14.97 0.16
CA THR A 4 7.35 15.69 1.29
C THR A 4 5.82 15.69 1.22
N GLN A 5 5.15 15.86 2.36
CA GLN A 5 3.68 15.94 2.44
C GLN A 5 3.11 17.00 1.48
N LYS A 6 3.69 18.21 1.47
CA LYS A 6 3.25 19.31 0.60
C LYS A 6 3.38 18.96 -0.88
N MET A 7 4.49 18.32 -1.28
CA MET A 7 4.70 17.92 -2.67
C MET A 7 3.70 16.82 -3.07
N PHE A 8 3.47 15.84 -2.21
CA PHE A 8 2.47 14.81 -2.41
C PHE A 8 1.07 15.40 -2.63
N GLU A 9 0.61 16.26 -1.73
CA GLU A 9 -0.72 16.91 -1.85
C GLU A 9 -0.83 17.77 -3.13
N SER A 10 0.25 18.47 -3.50
CA SER A 10 0.27 19.28 -4.72
C SER A 10 0.14 18.42 -5.98
N LEU A 11 0.85 17.29 -6.03
CA LEU A 11 0.79 16.34 -7.13
C LEU A 11 -0.56 15.62 -7.18
N LEU A 12 -1.10 15.23 -6.03
CA LEU A 12 -2.43 14.62 -5.92
C LEU A 12 -3.49 15.58 -6.46
N ALA A 13 -3.49 16.84 -6.02
CA ALA A 13 -4.43 17.85 -6.51
C ALA A 13 -4.27 18.11 -8.01
N ALA A 14 -3.03 18.09 -8.53
CA ALA A 14 -2.79 18.20 -9.96
C ALA A 14 -3.34 17.02 -10.75
N GLY A 15 -3.14 15.79 -10.26
CA GLY A 15 -3.68 14.57 -10.86
C GLY A 15 -5.20 14.55 -10.86
N MET A 16 -5.84 14.91 -9.73
CA MET A 16 -7.30 14.96 -9.63
C MET A 16 -7.94 15.94 -10.61
N ARG A 17 -7.26 17.07 -10.93
CA ARG A 17 -7.75 18.03 -11.93
C ARG A 17 -7.76 17.49 -13.36
N LEU A 18 -7.02 16.41 -13.64
CA LEU A 18 -7.00 15.76 -14.95
C LEU A 18 -8.10 14.70 -15.10
N CYS A 19 -8.79 14.35 -14.00
CA CYS A 19 -9.90 13.42 -14.05
C CYS A 19 -11.13 14.07 -14.70
N ASP A 20 -11.81 13.32 -15.57
CA ASP A 20 -13.11 13.70 -16.11
C ASP A 20 -14.20 13.57 -15.03
N PRO A 21 -14.88 14.67 -14.63
CA PRO A 21 -15.92 14.64 -13.59
C PRO A 21 -17.14 13.77 -13.96
N ALA A 22 -17.33 13.45 -15.24
CA ALA A 22 -18.41 12.58 -15.70
C ALA A 22 -18.08 11.09 -15.53
N ARG A 23 -16.87 10.74 -15.09
CA ARG A 23 -16.41 9.35 -14.94
C ARG A 23 -16.00 9.06 -13.49
N PRO A 24 -16.26 7.84 -13.00
CA PRO A 24 -15.78 7.45 -11.68
C PRO A 24 -14.25 7.42 -11.65
N VAL A 25 -13.68 7.92 -10.56
CA VAL A 25 -12.26 7.78 -10.24
C VAL A 25 -12.09 6.59 -9.31
N TRP A 26 -11.29 5.62 -9.74
CA TRP A 26 -10.95 4.45 -8.94
C TRP A 26 -9.75 4.77 -8.07
N VAL A 27 -9.85 4.37 -6.82
CA VAL A 27 -8.77 4.48 -5.83
C VAL A 27 -8.68 3.15 -5.12
N GLU A 28 -7.46 2.72 -4.83
CA GLU A 28 -7.23 1.56 -3.98
C GLU A 28 -7.73 1.87 -2.56
N ASP A 29 -8.27 0.85 -1.89
CA ASP A 29 -8.70 0.97 -0.49
C ASP A 29 -7.48 0.96 0.45
N GLU A 30 -6.62 1.94 0.27
CA GLU A 30 -5.48 2.18 1.13
C GLU A 30 -5.94 2.93 2.39
N GLY A 31 -5.21 2.71 3.49
CA GLY A 31 -5.44 3.48 4.70
C GLY A 31 -5.19 4.98 4.49
N GLN A 32 -5.56 5.80 5.46
CA GLN A 32 -5.29 7.25 5.40
C GLN A 32 -3.79 7.58 5.29
N LYS A 33 -2.91 6.64 5.68
CA LYS A 33 -1.46 6.83 5.75
C LYS A 33 -0.74 5.92 4.76
N ILE A 34 0.11 6.51 3.93
CA ILE A 34 0.95 5.82 2.94
C ILE A 34 2.42 6.06 3.31
N GLY A 35 3.08 5.10 3.94
CA GLY A 35 4.43 5.32 4.48
C GLY A 35 4.43 6.46 5.50
N GLN A 36 5.10 7.59 5.22
CA GLN A 36 5.06 8.81 6.06
C GLN A 36 4.05 9.87 5.57
N LEU A 37 3.37 9.63 4.45
CA LEU A 37 2.39 10.55 3.86
C LEU A 37 1.00 10.30 4.42
N HIS A 38 0.19 11.35 4.45
CA HIS A 38 -1.23 11.27 4.81
C HIS A 38 -2.09 11.74 3.64
N LEU A 39 -3.18 11.03 3.37
CA LEU A 39 -4.21 11.50 2.45
C LEU A 39 -4.94 12.72 3.04
N PRO A 40 -5.30 13.73 2.22
CA PRO A 40 -6.17 14.81 2.67
C PRO A 40 -7.47 14.25 3.26
N THR A 41 -7.86 14.74 4.44
CA THR A 41 -9.03 14.23 5.17
C THR A 41 -10.30 14.20 4.32
N ALA A 42 -10.53 15.26 3.53
CA ALA A 42 -11.69 15.33 2.65
C ALA A 42 -11.73 14.20 1.60
N LEU A 43 -10.57 13.82 1.05
CA LEU A 43 -10.47 12.71 0.11
C LEU A 43 -10.71 11.39 0.84
N PHE A 44 -10.06 11.16 1.98
CA PHE A 44 -10.20 9.93 2.74
C PHE A 44 -11.63 9.69 3.23
N ASP A 45 -12.33 10.74 3.69
CA ASP A 45 -13.73 10.64 4.09
C ASP A 45 -14.64 10.27 2.91
N GLN A 46 -14.35 10.78 1.71
CA GLN A 46 -15.06 10.41 0.51
C GLN A 46 -14.78 8.96 0.10
N MET A 47 -13.52 8.52 0.18
CA MET A 47 -13.11 7.12 -0.08
C MET A 47 -13.89 6.15 0.80
N ARG A 48 -14.05 6.46 2.09
CA ARG A 48 -14.77 5.62 3.05
C ARG A 48 -16.26 5.50 2.79
N ARG A 49 -16.87 6.48 2.11
CA ARG A 49 -18.30 6.50 1.78
C ARG A 49 -18.59 5.95 0.38
N ALA A 50 -17.57 5.86 -0.48
CA ALA A 50 -17.73 5.42 -1.84
C ALA A 50 -18.10 3.92 -1.92
N PRO A 51 -18.80 3.48 -2.97
CA PRO A 51 -19.02 2.07 -3.23
C PRO A 51 -17.69 1.32 -3.33
N ARG A 52 -17.59 0.19 -2.63
CA ARG A 52 -16.40 -0.66 -2.64
C ARG A 52 -16.60 -1.82 -3.60
N ILE A 53 -15.60 -2.05 -4.45
CA ILE A 53 -15.51 -3.28 -5.23
C ILE A 53 -14.39 -4.12 -4.63
N GLU A 54 -14.73 -5.33 -4.22
CA GLU A 54 -13.77 -6.31 -3.71
C GLU A 54 -13.45 -7.34 -4.80
N ILE A 55 -12.16 -7.53 -5.05
CA ILE A 55 -11.67 -8.57 -5.97
C ILE A 55 -11.22 -9.76 -5.12
N VAL A 56 -12.01 -10.83 -5.14
CA VAL A 56 -11.70 -12.06 -4.40
C VAL A 56 -10.95 -13.02 -5.30
N VAL A 57 -9.65 -13.19 -5.03
CA VAL A 57 -8.79 -14.17 -5.71
C VAL A 57 -8.56 -15.36 -4.78
N PRO A 58 -8.66 -16.62 -5.25
CA PRO A 58 -8.37 -17.80 -4.44
C PRO A 58 -6.98 -17.74 -3.80
N PHE A 59 -6.86 -18.22 -2.55
CA PHE A 59 -5.61 -18.14 -1.80
C PHE A 59 -4.42 -18.73 -2.55
N GLN A 60 -4.58 -19.90 -3.17
CA GLN A 60 -3.51 -20.58 -3.92
C GLN A 60 -3.01 -19.76 -5.12
N GLU A 61 -3.91 -19.06 -5.79
CA GLU A 61 -3.56 -18.18 -6.91
C GLU A 61 -2.76 -16.96 -6.43
N ARG A 62 -3.13 -16.40 -5.27
CA ARG A 62 -2.36 -15.31 -4.65
C ARG A 62 -0.96 -15.77 -4.22
N VAL A 63 -0.84 -16.97 -3.66
CA VAL A 63 0.47 -17.56 -3.30
C VAL A 63 1.31 -17.76 -4.56
N ARG A 64 0.75 -18.35 -5.62
CA ARG A 64 1.47 -18.56 -6.88
C ARG A 64 1.96 -17.24 -7.46
N TYR A 65 1.10 -16.22 -7.55
CA TYR A 65 1.46 -14.90 -8.07
C TYR A 65 2.58 -14.23 -7.25
N THR A 66 2.48 -14.28 -5.92
CA THR A 66 3.50 -13.71 -5.03
C THR A 66 4.83 -14.45 -5.19
N LEU A 67 4.84 -15.78 -5.30
CA LEU A 67 6.06 -16.55 -5.52
C LEU A 67 6.67 -16.34 -6.90
N ASP A 68 5.86 -16.12 -7.93
CA ASP A 68 6.37 -15.78 -9.26
C ASP A 68 7.11 -14.44 -9.24
N THR A 69 6.60 -13.46 -8.49
CA THR A 69 7.19 -12.11 -8.41
C THR A 69 8.37 -12.04 -7.41
N TYR A 70 8.26 -12.71 -6.26
CA TYR A 70 9.19 -12.55 -5.12
C TYR A 70 9.86 -13.85 -4.68
N GLY A 71 9.64 -14.97 -5.38
CA GLY A 71 10.16 -16.28 -4.98
C GLY A 71 11.69 -16.34 -4.90
N GLU A 72 12.40 -15.56 -5.72
CA GLU A 72 13.87 -15.47 -5.64
C GLU A 72 14.36 -14.77 -4.38
N LEU A 73 13.59 -13.83 -3.81
CA LEU A 73 13.90 -13.27 -2.49
C LEU A 73 13.70 -14.32 -1.39
N ALA A 74 12.65 -15.14 -1.50
CA ALA A 74 12.37 -16.21 -0.54
C ALA A 74 13.49 -17.27 -0.48
N LYS A 75 14.24 -17.46 -1.57
CA LYS A 75 15.42 -18.34 -1.62
C LYS A 75 16.67 -17.72 -0.96
N ARG A 76 16.72 -16.39 -0.81
CA ARG A 76 17.83 -15.64 -0.20
C ARG A 76 17.52 -15.34 1.27
N THR A 77 17.44 -16.40 2.06
CA THR A 77 16.95 -16.36 3.45
C THR A 77 17.61 -15.28 4.31
N GLU A 78 18.92 -15.09 4.24
CA GLU A 78 19.62 -14.08 5.04
C GLU A 78 19.20 -12.65 4.69
N GLU A 79 19.02 -12.36 3.39
CA GLU A 79 18.53 -11.08 2.91
C GLU A 79 17.09 -10.83 3.36
N LEU A 80 16.23 -11.84 3.23
CA LEU A 80 14.85 -11.78 3.70
C LEU A 80 14.78 -11.51 5.21
N VAL A 81 15.55 -12.23 6.02
CA VAL A 81 15.63 -12.01 7.48
C VAL A 81 16.12 -10.59 7.79
N GLY A 82 17.10 -10.09 7.05
CA GLY A 82 17.56 -8.69 7.15
C GLY A 82 16.44 -7.68 6.92
N LEU A 83 15.60 -7.90 5.90
CA LEU A 83 14.44 -7.06 5.60
C LEU A 83 13.34 -7.16 6.68
N LEU A 84 13.05 -8.36 7.18
CA LEU A 84 12.06 -8.58 8.24
C LEU A 84 12.42 -7.81 9.52
N ARG A 85 13.72 -7.73 9.86
CA ARG A 85 14.20 -6.94 11.01
C ARG A 85 13.81 -5.46 10.93
N LEU A 86 13.66 -4.89 9.73
CA LEU A 86 13.20 -3.51 9.53
C LEU A 86 11.76 -3.28 9.99
N LEU A 87 10.97 -4.34 10.13
CA LEU A 87 9.58 -4.29 10.59
C LEU A 87 9.45 -4.28 12.12
N THR A 88 10.55 -4.44 12.86
CA THR A 88 10.57 -4.45 14.33
C THR A 88 9.81 -3.25 14.96
N PRO A 89 9.97 -1.99 14.49
CA PRO A 89 9.23 -0.86 15.04
C PRO A 89 7.70 -0.95 14.87
N GLN A 90 7.22 -1.71 13.88
CA GLN A 90 5.80 -1.81 13.52
C GLN A 90 5.14 -3.08 14.08
N ARG A 91 5.89 -4.18 14.17
CA ARG A 91 5.38 -5.52 14.54
C ARG A 91 5.86 -6.01 15.90
N GLY A 92 6.87 -5.36 16.47
CA GLY A 92 7.52 -5.75 17.72
C GLY A 92 8.59 -6.82 17.51
N LYS A 93 9.63 -6.76 18.34
CA LYS A 93 10.78 -7.68 18.28
C LYS A 93 10.38 -9.16 18.40
N PRO A 94 9.52 -9.58 19.36
CA PRO A 94 9.16 -10.99 19.50
C PRO A 94 8.51 -11.55 18.24
N LYS A 95 7.66 -10.77 17.57
CA LYS A 95 6.94 -11.23 16.38
C LYS A 95 7.85 -11.39 15.17
N VAL A 96 8.84 -10.50 15.03
CA VAL A 96 9.81 -10.56 13.94
C VAL A 96 10.82 -11.68 14.11
N GLU A 97 11.16 -12.04 15.36
CA GLU A 97 12.03 -13.20 15.64
C GLU A 97 11.32 -14.54 15.49
N GLU A 98 9.98 -14.57 15.56
CA GLU A 98 9.16 -15.77 15.30
C GLU A 98 9.09 -16.11 13.80
N TRP A 99 9.21 -15.11 12.91
CA TRP A 99 9.14 -15.27 11.45
C TRP A 99 10.48 -15.71 10.86
#